data_AF-Q8C436-F1
#
_entry.id   AF-Q8C436-F1
#
_cell.length_a   1.000
_cell.length_b   1.000
_cell.length_c   1.000
_cell.angle_alpha   90.00
_cell.angle_beta   90.00
_cell.angle_gamma   90.00
#
_symmetry.space_group_name_H-M   'P 1'
#
loop_
_entity.id
_entity.type
_entity.pdbx_description
1 polymer ?
#
loop_
_entity_poly.entity_id
_entity_poly.type
_entity_poly.pdbx_seq_one_letter_code
_entity_poly.pdbx_strand_id
1 'polypeptide(L)'
;MAAAVEPEVEDPLWSFVRVLEKRDGTVLRLQQYGSGGVGCVVWDAAIVLSKYLETPGFSGDGAHALSRRSVLELGSGTGAVGLMAATLGADVIVTDLEELQDLLKMNIDMNKHLVTGSVQAKVLKWGEDIEDLMSPDYILMADCIYYEESLEPLLKTLKDLSGSETCIICCYEQRTMGKNPEIEKKYFELLQLDFDFEEIPLDKHDEEYRSEDIHIVYIRKKKPKPPS
;
A
#
# COMPACT_ATOMS: atom_id res chain seq x y z
N MET A 1 -45.07 -0.01 -29.52
CA MET A 1 -44.56 0.48 -28.22
C MET A 1 -43.06 0.62 -28.38
N ALA A 2 -42.56 1.83 -28.57
CA ALA A 2 -41.12 2.08 -28.46
C ALA A 2 -40.82 2.15 -26.96
N ALA A 3 -40.06 1.19 -26.44
CA ALA A 3 -39.53 1.30 -25.09
C ALA A 3 -38.64 2.55 -25.08
N ALA A 4 -39.01 3.53 -24.26
CA ALA A 4 -38.12 4.64 -23.96
C ALA A 4 -36.87 4.02 -23.34
N VAL A 5 -35.73 4.20 -24.01
CA VAL A 5 -34.43 3.91 -23.42
C VAL A 5 -34.32 4.85 -22.23
N GLU A 6 -34.41 4.30 -21.02
CA GLU A 6 -34.14 5.08 -19.81
C GLU A 6 -32.74 5.68 -19.97
N PRO A 7 -32.57 6.97 -19.65
CA PRO A 7 -31.26 7.59 -19.76
C PRO A 7 -30.28 6.77 -18.93
N GLU A 8 -29.14 6.42 -19.52
CA GLU A 8 -28.00 5.86 -18.79
C GLU A 8 -27.81 6.76 -17.57
N VAL A 9 -28.06 6.21 -16.38
CA VAL A 9 -27.84 6.92 -15.14
C VAL A 9 -26.39 7.33 -15.17
N GLU A 10 -26.12 8.62 -15.38
CA GLU A 10 -24.77 9.17 -15.33
C GLU A 10 -24.18 8.70 -14.00
N ASP A 11 -23.16 7.84 -14.08
CA ASP A 11 -22.48 7.33 -12.90
C ASP A 11 -21.85 8.54 -12.20
N PRO A 12 -22.44 9.01 -11.08
CA PRO A 12 -22.09 10.30 -10.50
C PRO A 12 -20.66 10.29 -9.95
N LEU A 13 -20.09 9.09 -9.71
CA LEU A 13 -18.74 8.92 -9.20
C LEU A 13 -17.67 8.86 -10.31
N TRP A 14 -18.10 8.82 -11.58
CA TRP A 14 -17.25 8.56 -12.75
C TRP A 14 -16.34 7.36 -12.49
N SER A 15 -16.93 6.18 -12.30
CA SER A 15 -16.22 4.99 -11.91
C SER A 15 -15.50 4.34 -13.10
N PHE A 16 -14.33 3.75 -12.85
CA PHE A 16 -13.53 3.05 -13.86
C PHE A 16 -12.65 1.98 -13.21
N VAL A 17 -12.20 1.01 -13.99
CA VAL A 17 -11.43 -0.13 -13.48
C VAL A 17 -9.98 -0.05 -13.96
N ARG A 18 -9.02 -0.04 -13.03
CA ARG A 18 -7.61 -0.33 -13.35
C ARG A 18 -7.43 -1.84 -13.41
N VAL A 19 -6.82 -2.29 -14.49
CA VAL A 19 -6.36 -3.67 -14.65
C VAL A 19 -4.87 -3.71 -14.29
N LEU A 20 -4.49 -4.61 -13.39
CA LEU A 20 -3.10 -4.89 -13.05
C LEU A 20 -2.81 -6.37 -13.32
N GLU A 21 -2.00 -6.63 -14.34
CA GLU A 21 -1.61 -7.99 -14.74
C GLU A 21 -0.48 -8.52 -13.85
N LYS A 22 -0.72 -9.70 -13.28
CA LYS A 22 0.23 -10.45 -12.47
C LYS A 22 1.22 -11.21 -13.36
N ARG A 23 2.37 -11.58 -12.79
CA ARG A 23 3.40 -12.36 -13.52
C ARG A 23 2.91 -13.75 -13.94
N ASP A 24 1.90 -14.30 -13.26
CA ASP A 24 1.25 -15.57 -13.63
C ASP A 24 0.18 -15.44 -14.73
N GLY A 25 -0.04 -14.24 -15.27
CA GLY A 25 -1.03 -13.93 -16.31
C GLY A 25 -2.46 -13.74 -15.79
N THR A 26 -2.70 -13.88 -14.49
CA THR A 26 -3.98 -13.49 -13.88
C THR A 26 -4.04 -11.97 -13.69
N VAL A 27 -5.24 -11.43 -13.47
CA VAL A 27 -5.47 -9.98 -13.52
C VAL A 27 -6.26 -9.51 -12.32
N LEU A 28 -5.68 -8.59 -11.55
CA LEU A 28 -6.41 -7.81 -10.56
C LEU A 28 -7.23 -6.72 -11.26
N ARG A 29 -8.48 -6.57 -10.85
CA ARG A 29 -9.39 -5.50 -11.29
C ARG A 29 -9.71 -4.60 -10.11
N LEU A 30 -9.25 -3.36 -10.18
CA LEU A 30 -9.38 -2.38 -9.10
C LEU A 30 -10.36 -1.30 -9.56
N GLN A 31 -11.54 -1.27 -8.93
CA GLN A 31 -12.47 -0.17 -9.04
C GLN A 31 -11.79 1.12 -8.53
N GLN A 32 -12.08 2.21 -9.23
CA GLN A 32 -11.66 3.57 -8.92
C GLN A 32 -12.84 4.52 -9.17
N TYR A 33 -12.73 5.73 -8.62
CA TYR A 33 -13.71 6.81 -8.80
C TYR A 33 -13.02 8.11 -9.19
N GLY A 34 -13.48 8.75 -10.27
CA GLY A 34 -12.93 10.01 -10.76
C GLY A 34 -13.34 11.23 -9.94
N SER A 35 -14.44 11.16 -9.18
CA SER A 35 -14.93 12.27 -8.33
C SER A 35 -14.59 12.11 -6.84
N GLY A 36 -13.62 11.27 -6.49
CA GLY A 36 -13.26 10.97 -5.10
C GLY A 36 -12.04 11.74 -4.57
N GLY A 37 -11.70 11.50 -3.29
CA GLY A 37 -10.41 11.89 -2.73
C GLY A 37 -9.25 11.12 -3.37
N VAL A 38 -8.01 11.52 -3.07
CA VAL A 38 -6.80 10.92 -3.65
C VAL A 38 -6.67 9.40 -3.40
N GLY A 39 -7.33 8.85 -2.36
CA GLY A 39 -7.37 7.41 -2.11
C GLY A 39 -8.24 6.59 -3.08
N CYS A 40 -9.05 7.23 -3.92
CA CYS A 40 -9.98 6.55 -4.83
C CYS A 40 -9.35 6.10 -6.16
N VAL A 41 -8.03 6.29 -6.33
CA VAL A 41 -7.29 5.92 -7.54
C VAL A 41 -6.04 5.09 -7.18
N VAL A 42 -5.56 4.31 -8.14
CA VAL A 42 -4.32 3.54 -8.05
C VAL A 42 -3.17 4.43 -8.48
N TRP A 43 -2.31 4.79 -7.53
CA TRP A 43 -1.10 5.57 -7.77
C TRP A 43 0.03 4.71 -8.36
N ASP A 44 0.96 5.35 -9.08
CA ASP A 44 2.06 4.64 -9.74
C ASP A 44 2.98 3.94 -8.74
N ALA A 45 3.22 4.53 -7.56
CA ALA A 45 3.95 3.85 -6.48
C ALA A 45 3.27 2.56 -6.00
N ALA A 46 1.93 2.50 -6.01
CA ALA A 46 1.20 1.27 -5.66
C ALA A 46 1.37 0.19 -6.73
N ILE A 47 1.43 0.58 -8.01
CA ILE A 47 1.70 -0.34 -9.12
C ILE A 47 3.13 -0.87 -9.03
N VAL A 48 4.11 0.03 -8.88
CA VAL A 48 5.52 -0.33 -8.75
C VAL A 48 5.74 -1.25 -7.55
N LEU A 49 5.16 -0.93 -6.39
CA LEU A 49 5.27 -1.79 -5.21
C LEU A 49 4.60 -3.16 -5.44
N SER A 50 3.39 -3.19 -6.02
CA SER A 50 2.71 -4.45 -6.33
C SER A 50 3.56 -5.36 -7.22
N LYS A 51 4.20 -4.80 -8.25
CA LYS A 51 5.06 -5.54 -9.18
C LYS A 51 6.39 -5.93 -8.55
N TYR A 52 6.95 -5.08 -7.69
CA TYR A 52 8.12 -5.41 -6.89
C TYR A 52 7.90 -6.66 -6.03
N LEU A 53 6.72 -6.80 -5.41
CA LEU A 53 6.38 -7.99 -4.62
C LEU A 53 6.41 -9.28 -5.46
N GLU A 54 6.19 -9.22 -6.78
CA GLU A 54 6.25 -10.37 -7.68
C GLU A 54 7.66 -10.67 -8.22
N THR A 55 8.66 -9.84 -7.91
CA THR A 55 10.02 -10.04 -8.42
C THR A 55 10.63 -11.32 -7.83
N PRO A 56 11.44 -12.08 -8.58
CA PRO A 56 12.13 -13.25 -8.04
C PRO A 56 13.02 -12.91 -6.83
N GLY A 57 13.61 -11.71 -6.83
CA GLY A 57 14.44 -11.22 -5.73
C GLY A 57 13.68 -11.04 -4.42
N PHE A 58 12.42 -10.60 -4.49
CA PHE A 58 11.56 -10.47 -3.31
C PHE A 58 10.88 -11.80 -2.95
N SER A 59 10.37 -12.53 -3.95
CA SER A 59 9.61 -13.77 -3.79
C SER A 59 10.39 -14.85 -3.06
N GLY A 60 11.71 -14.94 -3.29
CA GLY A 60 12.58 -15.98 -2.73
C GLY A 60 12.45 -17.33 -3.46
N ASP A 61 13.25 -18.30 -3.02
CA ASP A 61 13.24 -19.66 -3.58
C ASP A 61 12.11 -20.50 -2.96
N GLY A 62 11.18 -20.96 -3.80
CA GLY A 62 10.12 -21.89 -3.39
C GLY A 62 8.80 -21.21 -3.05
N ALA A 63 8.34 -21.33 -1.79
CA ALA A 63 7.14 -20.63 -1.36
C ALA A 63 7.42 -19.13 -1.29
N HIS A 64 6.48 -18.33 -1.80
CA HIS A 64 6.61 -16.87 -1.83
C HIS A 64 6.91 -16.31 -0.43
N ALA A 65 7.78 -15.29 -0.34
CA ALA A 65 8.23 -14.69 0.93
C ALA A 65 7.09 -14.22 1.85
N LEU A 66 5.97 -13.78 1.25
CA LEU A 66 4.77 -13.35 1.98
C LEU A 66 3.81 -14.50 2.36
N SER A 67 4.06 -15.73 1.89
CA SER A 67 3.14 -16.84 2.14
C SER A 67 2.96 -17.09 3.64
N ARG A 68 1.71 -17.04 4.11
CA ARG A 68 1.30 -17.16 5.52
C ARG A 68 1.90 -16.10 6.45
N ARG A 69 2.37 -14.98 5.90
CA ARG A 69 2.86 -13.84 6.67
C ARG A 69 1.72 -12.88 6.93
N SER A 70 1.73 -12.31 8.13
CA SER A 70 0.84 -11.22 8.50
C SER A 70 1.32 -9.93 7.84
N VAL A 71 0.46 -9.31 7.05
CA VAL A 71 0.76 -8.08 6.32
C VAL A 71 -0.29 -7.03 6.65
N LEU A 72 0.14 -5.81 6.93
CA LEU A 72 -0.75 -4.68 7.10
C LEU A 72 -0.38 -3.59 6.09
N GLU A 73 -1.34 -3.12 5.30
CA GLU A 73 -1.13 -1.99 4.41
C GLU A 73 -1.74 -0.73 5.05
N LEU A 74 -0.94 0.33 5.18
CA LEU A 74 -1.38 1.64 5.66
C LEU A 74 -1.69 2.55 4.47
N GLY A 75 -2.83 3.24 4.50
CA GLY A 75 -3.23 4.13 3.41
C GLY A 75 -3.50 3.37 2.12
N SER A 76 -4.21 2.24 2.23
CA SER A 76 -4.42 1.31 1.12
C SER A 76 -5.13 1.92 -0.09
N GLY A 77 -5.96 2.94 0.10
CA GLY A 77 -6.80 3.54 -0.93
C GLY A 77 -7.68 2.51 -1.62
N THR A 78 -7.28 2.09 -2.82
CA THR A 78 -7.94 1.02 -3.59
C THR A 78 -7.62 -0.39 -3.10
N GLY A 79 -6.58 -0.57 -2.27
CA GLY A 79 -6.09 -1.86 -1.80
C GLY A 79 -5.20 -2.60 -2.80
N ALA A 80 -4.66 -1.91 -3.81
CA ALA A 80 -3.90 -2.53 -4.89
C ALA A 80 -2.73 -3.41 -4.38
N VAL A 81 -1.91 -2.88 -3.47
CA VAL A 81 -0.73 -3.59 -2.98
C VAL A 81 -1.12 -4.70 -2.01
N GLY A 82 -2.04 -4.42 -1.08
CA GLY A 82 -2.54 -5.42 -0.16
C GLY A 82 -3.23 -6.60 -0.87
N LEU A 83 -4.01 -6.33 -1.93
CA LEU A 83 -4.61 -7.38 -2.75
C LEU A 83 -3.55 -8.20 -3.48
N MET A 84 -2.53 -7.55 -4.08
CA MET A 84 -1.40 -8.26 -4.66
C MET A 84 -0.75 -9.19 -3.63
N ALA A 85 -0.40 -8.68 -2.45
CA ALA A 85 0.16 -9.47 -1.36
C ALA A 85 -0.74 -10.67 -0.97
N ALA A 86 -2.05 -10.48 -0.90
CA ALA A 86 -3.01 -11.55 -0.58
C ALA A 86 -3.07 -12.62 -1.68
N THR A 87 -2.94 -12.25 -2.96
CA THR A 87 -2.82 -13.23 -4.06
C THR A 87 -1.50 -14.00 -4.04
N LEU A 88 -0.46 -13.43 -3.41
CA LEU A 88 0.85 -14.04 -3.19
C LEU A 88 0.93 -14.86 -1.88
N GLY A 89 -0.23 -15.11 -1.24
CA GLY A 89 -0.37 -16.02 -0.10
C GLY A 89 -0.30 -15.37 1.28
N ALA A 90 -0.30 -14.04 1.35
CA ALA A 90 -0.25 -13.30 2.62
C ALA A 90 -1.60 -13.23 3.33
N ASP A 91 -1.57 -13.09 4.66
CA ASP A 91 -2.73 -12.75 5.48
C ASP A 91 -2.78 -11.24 5.71
N VAL A 92 -3.61 -10.54 4.93
CA VAL A 92 -3.54 -9.10 4.76
C VAL A 92 -4.67 -8.38 5.50
N ILE A 93 -4.31 -7.30 6.19
CA ILE A 93 -5.24 -6.26 6.62
C ILE A 93 -4.94 -5.00 5.82
N VAL A 94 -5.85 -4.61 4.92
CA VAL A 94 -5.79 -3.33 4.22
C VAL A 94 -6.46 -2.26 5.06
N THR A 95 -5.81 -1.13 5.26
CA THR A 95 -6.28 -0.09 6.18
C THR A 95 -6.28 1.30 5.56
N ASP A 96 -7.35 2.03 5.83
CA ASP A 96 -7.53 3.42 5.42
C ASP A 96 -8.63 4.08 6.27
N LEU A 97 -9.02 5.30 5.92
CA LEU A 97 -10.12 6.04 6.53
C LEU A 97 -11.48 5.35 6.26
N GLU A 98 -12.49 5.69 7.07
CA GLU A 98 -13.86 5.15 6.96
C GLU A 98 -14.44 5.33 5.56
N GLU A 99 -14.22 6.49 4.94
CA GLU A 99 -14.73 6.84 3.61
C GLU A 99 -14.19 5.97 2.47
N LEU A 100 -13.07 5.25 2.68
CA LEU A 100 -12.47 4.32 1.70
C LEU A 100 -12.91 2.87 1.91
N GLN A 101 -13.61 2.54 3.00
CA GLN A 101 -13.90 1.14 3.34
C GLN A 101 -14.82 0.44 2.34
N ASP A 102 -15.78 1.16 1.76
CA ASP A 102 -16.67 0.59 0.75
C ASP A 102 -15.93 0.26 -0.54
N LEU A 103 -14.99 1.12 -0.95
CA LEU A 103 -14.12 0.88 -2.10
C LEU A 103 -13.20 -0.32 -1.85
N LEU A 104 -12.55 -0.39 -0.69
CA LEU A 104 -11.71 -1.52 -0.31
C LEU A 104 -12.48 -2.84 -0.32
N LYS A 105 -13.68 -2.88 0.29
CA LYS A 105 -14.54 -4.07 0.31
C LYS A 105 -14.98 -4.48 -1.09
N MET A 106 -15.31 -3.52 -1.95
CA MET A 106 -15.65 -3.78 -3.36
C MET A 106 -14.47 -4.40 -4.11
N ASN A 107 -13.27 -3.82 -3.98
CA ASN A 107 -12.06 -4.35 -4.61
C ASN A 107 -11.65 -5.72 -4.07
N ILE A 108 -11.85 -5.98 -2.77
CA ILE A 108 -11.70 -7.33 -2.21
C ILE A 108 -12.67 -8.30 -2.88
N ASP A 109 -13.96 -7.96 -2.98
CA ASP A 109 -14.96 -8.86 -3.54
C ASP A 109 -14.70 -9.18 -5.02
N MET A 110 -14.27 -8.17 -5.80
CA MET A 110 -13.92 -8.33 -7.22
C MET A 110 -12.73 -9.29 -7.44
N ASN A 111 -11.81 -9.37 -6.49
CA ASN A 111 -10.55 -10.12 -6.63
C ASN A 111 -10.44 -11.36 -5.72
N LYS A 112 -11.45 -11.66 -4.88
CA LYS A 112 -11.41 -12.77 -3.92
C LYS A 112 -11.10 -14.14 -4.52
N HIS A 113 -11.44 -14.35 -5.79
CA HIS A 113 -11.18 -15.59 -6.52
C HIS A 113 -9.69 -15.82 -6.86
N LEU A 114 -8.85 -14.78 -6.74
CA LEU A 114 -7.40 -14.82 -6.94
C LEU A 114 -6.61 -14.89 -5.63
N VAL A 115 -7.26 -14.66 -4.49
CA VAL A 115 -6.60 -14.61 -3.17
C VAL A 115 -6.22 -16.03 -2.75
N THR A 116 -4.94 -16.24 -2.43
CA THR A 116 -4.41 -17.52 -1.95
C THR A 116 -4.05 -17.50 -0.46
N GLY A 117 -3.94 -16.32 0.15
CA GLY A 117 -3.91 -16.12 1.60
C GLY A 117 -5.27 -15.64 2.13
N SER A 118 -5.29 -14.50 2.81
CA SER A 118 -6.53 -13.84 3.25
C SER A 118 -6.43 -12.32 3.12
N VAL A 119 -7.57 -11.63 3.03
CA VAL A 119 -7.62 -10.17 3.02
C VAL A 119 -8.88 -9.67 3.71
N GLN A 120 -8.74 -8.63 4.53
CA GLN A 120 -9.85 -7.90 5.12
C GLN A 120 -9.56 -6.40 5.18
N ALA A 121 -10.60 -5.58 5.10
CA ALA A 121 -10.49 -4.14 5.27
C ALA A 121 -10.78 -3.74 6.73
N LYS A 122 -9.98 -2.82 7.27
CA LYS A 122 -10.23 -2.18 8.56
C LYS A 122 -10.02 -0.68 8.48
N VAL A 123 -10.75 0.05 9.31
CA VAL A 123 -10.52 1.48 9.50
C VAL A 123 -9.26 1.65 10.34
N LEU A 124 -8.33 2.48 9.86
CA LEU A 124 -7.19 2.93 10.64
C LEU A 124 -6.86 4.35 10.20
N LYS A 125 -7.05 5.30 11.12
CA LYS A 125 -6.56 6.66 10.95
C LYS A 125 -5.22 6.80 11.65
N TRP A 126 -4.23 7.31 10.91
CA TRP A 126 -2.88 7.44 11.44
C TRP A 126 -2.84 8.36 12.66
N GLY A 127 -2.00 7.99 13.62
CA GLY A 127 -1.76 8.74 14.86
C GLY A 127 -2.73 8.43 15.99
N GLU A 128 -3.84 7.76 15.71
CA GLU A 128 -4.74 7.26 16.74
C GLU A 128 -4.12 6.07 17.49
N ASP A 129 -4.66 5.74 18.65
CA ASP A 129 -4.19 4.60 19.43
C ASP A 129 -4.67 3.31 18.80
N ILE A 130 -3.76 2.35 18.71
CA ILE A 130 -3.98 1.10 17.98
C ILE A 130 -4.33 0.02 18.98
N GLU A 131 -5.62 -0.28 19.08
CA GLU A 131 -6.14 -1.41 19.85
C GLU A 131 -6.26 -2.64 18.94
N ASP A 132 -6.01 -3.84 19.49
CA ASP A 132 -6.27 -5.14 18.84
C ASP A 132 -5.50 -5.47 17.54
N LEU A 133 -4.41 -4.77 17.22
CA LEU A 133 -3.48 -5.17 16.17
C LEU A 133 -2.15 -5.62 16.75
N MET A 134 -1.81 -6.89 16.51
CA MET A 134 -0.47 -7.40 16.77
C MET A 134 0.49 -6.84 15.72
N SER A 135 1.77 -6.71 16.08
CA SER A 135 2.81 -6.32 15.13
C SER A 135 2.87 -7.30 13.96
N PRO A 136 2.64 -6.84 12.71
CA PRO A 136 2.67 -7.72 11.55
C PRO A 136 4.12 -8.06 11.16
N ASP A 137 4.29 -9.11 10.38
CA ASP A 137 5.58 -9.44 9.75
C ASP A 137 5.99 -8.33 8.76
N TYR A 138 5.02 -7.81 8.00
CA TYR A 138 5.24 -6.71 7.05
C TYR A 138 4.25 -5.58 7.22
N ILE A 139 4.73 -4.35 7.03
CA ILE A 139 3.88 -3.18 6.81
C ILE A 139 4.14 -2.66 5.40
N LEU A 140 3.10 -2.46 4.61
CA LEU A 140 3.19 -1.91 3.26
C LEU A 140 2.67 -0.47 3.26
N MET A 141 3.37 0.40 2.55
CA MET A 141 2.93 1.78 2.30
C MET A 141 3.22 2.14 0.85
N ALA A 142 2.21 2.64 0.14
CA ALA A 142 2.37 3.16 -1.20
C ALA A 142 1.82 4.59 -1.26
N ASP A 143 2.68 5.53 -1.68
CA ASP A 143 2.35 6.94 -1.86
C ASP A 143 1.74 7.63 -0.63
N CYS A 144 2.25 7.33 0.57
CA CYS A 144 1.75 7.89 1.84
C CYS A 144 2.42 9.21 2.26
N ILE A 145 3.39 9.72 1.48
CA ILE A 145 4.26 10.86 1.86
C ILE A 145 3.90 12.08 0.99
N TYR A 146 2.84 12.81 1.36
CA TYR A 146 2.40 13.98 0.58
C TYR A 146 1.67 15.07 1.39
N TYR A 147 1.07 14.76 2.54
CA TYR A 147 0.53 15.76 3.48
C TYR A 147 1.48 15.96 4.66
N GLU A 148 1.92 17.20 4.90
CA GLU A 148 2.87 17.52 5.97
C GLU A 148 2.30 17.20 7.36
N GLU A 149 1.01 17.50 7.54
CA GLU A 149 0.24 17.24 8.75
C GLU A 149 0.08 15.75 9.07
N SER A 150 0.25 14.86 8.08
CA SER A 150 0.11 13.42 8.24
C SER A 150 1.43 12.72 8.61
N LEU A 151 2.58 13.39 8.50
CA LEU A 151 3.89 12.75 8.71
C LEU A 151 4.08 12.24 10.15
N GLU A 152 3.83 13.08 11.15
CA GLU A 152 3.97 12.69 12.55
C GLU A 152 2.93 11.62 12.95
N PRO A 153 1.63 11.73 12.59
CA PRO A 153 0.67 10.66 12.78
C PRO A 153 1.06 9.33 12.12
N LEU A 154 1.57 9.35 10.88
CA LEU A 154 2.03 8.16 10.17
C LEU A 154 3.21 7.51 10.92
N LEU A 155 4.19 8.31 11.34
CA LEU A 155 5.35 7.81 12.07
C LEU A 155 4.98 7.27 13.45
N LYS A 156 4.03 7.87 14.16
CA LYS A 156 3.48 7.29 15.41
C LYS A 156 2.88 5.90 15.12
N THR A 157 2.03 5.80 14.10
CA THR A 157 1.39 4.54 13.69
C THR A 157 2.42 3.46 13.37
N LEU A 158 3.46 3.81 12.61
CA LEU A 158 4.56 2.88 12.32
C LEU A 158 5.28 2.42 13.58
N LYS A 159 5.54 3.31 14.55
CA LYS A 159 6.18 2.94 15.82
C LYS A 159 5.31 1.99 16.63
N ASP A 160 4.01 2.25 16.67
CA ASP A 160 3.05 1.48 17.46
C ASP A 160 2.83 0.07 16.87
N LEU A 161 2.81 -0.05 15.53
CA LEU A 161 2.65 -1.34 14.85
C LEU A 161 3.94 -2.14 14.71
N SER A 162 5.10 -1.50 14.66
CA SER A 162 6.35 -2.20 14.36
C SER A 162 6.94 -2.93 15.57
N GLY A 163 6.99 -4.26 15.46
CA GLY A 163 7.75 -5.15 16.33
C GLY A 163 9.24 -5.17 15.97
N SER A 164 10.03 -6.01 16.66
CA SER A 164 11.47 -6.11 16.39
C SER A 164 11.80 -6.75 15.04
N GLU A 165 10.92 -7.62 14.54
CA GLU A 165 11.10 -8.36 13.28
C GLU A 165 10.29 -7.78 12.12
N THR A 166 9.41 -6.80 12.37
CA THR A 166 8.57 -6.18 11.35
C THR A 166 9.43 -5.54 10.25
N CYS A 167 9.12 -5.87 9.01
CA CYS A 167 9.74 -5.29 7.82
C CYS A 167 8.76 -4.33 7.16
N ILE A 168 9.01 -3.04 7.23
CA ILE A 168 8.19 -2.04 6.54
C ILE A 168 8.75 -1.86 5.12
N ILE A 169 7.88 -1.89 4.12
CA ILE A 169 8.22 -1.59 2.73
C ILE A 169 7.42 -0.34 2.32
N CYS A 170 8.15 0.75 2.10
CA CYS A 170 7.59 2.04 1.71
C CYS A 170 7.93 2.32 0.26
N CYS A 171 6.93 2.51 -0.59
CA CYS A 171 7.11 2.98 -1.95
C CYS A 171 6.46 4.34 -2.13
N TYR A 172 7.17 5.28 -2.76
CA TYR A 172 6.67 6.63 -2.98
C TYR A 172 7.24 7.22 -4.26
N GLU A 173 6.49 8.14 -4.86
CA GLU A 173 6.96 8.97 -5.97
C GLU A 173 7.61 10.25 -5.41
N GLN A 174 8.88 10.48 -5.75
CA GLN A 174 9.59 11.71 -5.44
C GLN A 174 9.05 12.84 -6.32
N ARG A 175 8.47 13.85 -5.67
CA ARG A 175 7.85 15.00 -6.35
C ARG A 175 8.68 16.26 -6.15
N THR A 176 9.14 16.86 -7.25
CA THR A 176 10.03 18.03 -7.23
C THR A 176 9.31 19.38 -7.20
N MET A 177 7.97 19.39 -7.22
CA MET A 177 7.15 20.60 -7.28
C MET A 177 6.49 20.93 -5.93
N GLY A 178 6.27 22.23 -5.68
CA GLY A 178 5.54 22.71 -4.52
C GLY A 178 6.30 22.46 -3.22
N LYS A 179 5.59 22.03 -2.17
CA LYS A 179 6.16 21.69 -0.86
C LYS A 179 6.63 20.24 -0.74
N ASN A 180 6.43 19.42 -1.78
CA ASN A 180 6.71 17.99 -1.71
C ASN A 180 8.18 17.68 -1.38
N PRO A 181 9.18 18.40 -1.94
CA PRO A 181 10.58 18.16 -1.57
C PRO A 181 10.85 18.37 -0.07
N GLU A 182 10.25 19.40 0.53
CA GLU A 182 10.38 19.67 1.97
C GLU A 182 9.63 18.64 2.83
N ILE A 183 8.46 18.18 2.38
CA ILE A 183 7.67 17.15 3.06
C ILE A 183 8.41 15.81 3.05
N GLU A 184 8.94 15.38 1.91
CA GLU A 184 9.75 14.17 1.78
C GLU A 184 10.98 14.24 2.68
N LYS A 185 11.71 15.36 2.62
CA LYS A 185 12.89 15.57 3.48
C LYS A 185 12.53 15.50 4.96
N LYS A 186 11.45 16.17 5.38
CA LYS A 186 10.98 16.17 6.77
C LYS A 186 10.56 14.77 7.21
N TYR A 187 9.92 13.99 6.34
CA TYR A 187 9.57 12.60 6.62
C TYR A 187 10.80 11.78 6.98
N PHE A 188 11.86 11.80 6.15
CA PHE A 188 13.08 11.05 6.42
C PHE A 188 13.85 11.58 7.64
N GLU A 189 13.82 12.89 7.87
CA GLU A 189 14.42 13.50 9.07
C GLU A 189 13.76 13.03 10.37
N LEU A 190 12.44 12.82 10.36
CA LEU A 190 11.70 12.28 11.49
C LEU A 190 11.80 10.75 11.57
N LEU A 191 11.78 10.05 10.43
CA LEU A 191 11.87 8.59 10.34
C LEU A 191 13.17 8.07 10.97
N GLN A 192 14.30 8.72 10.68
CA GLN A 192 15.61 8.32 11.22
C GLN A 192 15.72 8.42 12.75
N LEU A 193 14.77 9.03 13.46
CA LEU A 193 14.80 9.08 14.92
C LEU A 193 14.61 7.69 15.53
N ASP A 194 13.75 6.87 14.93
CA ASP A 194 13.30 5.59 15.48
C ASP A 194 13.51 4.41 14.54
N PHE A 195 13.80 4.66 13.27
CA PHE A 195 13.96 3.63 12.24
C PHE A 195 15.30 3.75 11.52
N ASP A 196 15.84 2.59 11.14
CA ASP A 196 16.86 2.46 10.10
C ASP A 196 16.14 2.21 8.77
N PHE A 197 16.68 2.74 7.67
CA PHE A 197 16.10 2.53 6.36
C PHE A 197 17.16 2.44 5.27
N GLU A 198 16.84 1.70 4.22
CA GLU A 198 17.69 1.47 3.06
C GLU A 198 16.83 1.51 1.79
N GLU A 199 17.27 2.28 0.81
CA GLU A 199 16.64 2.32 -0.50
C GLU A 199 17.01 1.08 -1.31
N ILE A 200 16.00 0.47 -1.93
CA ILE A 200 16.17 -0.67 -2.83
C ILE A 200 16.66 -0.14 -4.17
N PRO A 201 17.79 -0.65 -4.70
CA PRO A 201 18.28 -0.23 -6.00
C PRO A 201 17.27 -0.47 -7.13
N LEU A 202 17.22 0.47 -8.09
CA LEU A 202 16.28 0.43 -9.23
C LEU A 202 16.41 -0.84 -10.10
N ASP A 203 17.59 -1.47 -10.14
CA ASP A 203 17.82 -2.74 -10.84
C ASP A 203 17.22 -3.96 -10.11
N LYS A 204 16.74 -3.78 -8.87
CA LYS A 204 15.98 -4.76 -8.10
C LYS A 204 14.47 -4.57 -8.20
N HIS A 205 14.00 -3.46 -8.78
CA HIS A 205 12.59 -3.27 -9.10
C HIS A 205 12.19 -4.20 -10.26
N ASP A 206 10.88 -4.31 -10.52
CA ASP A 206 10.40 -5.01 -11.71
C ASP A 206 10.95 -4.36 -12.99
N GLU A 207 11.37 -5.18 -13.94
CA GLU A 207 12.04 -4.75 -15.16
C GLU A 207 11.21 -3.79 -16.02
N GLU A 208 9.89 -3.92 -15.99
CA GLU A 208 8.91 -3.13 -16.75
C GLU A 208 8.29 -2.03 -15.87
N TYR A 209 8.00 -2.34 -14.60
CA TYR A 209 7.30 -1.44 -13.68
C TYR A 209 8.25 -0.79 -12.67
N ARG A 210 9.01 0.20 -13.15
CA ARG A 210 9.95 1.00 -12.35
C ARG A 210 10.16 2.38 -12.97
N SER A 211 10.56 3.35 -12.15
CA SER A 211 10.90 4.70 -12.59
C SER A 211 11.98 5.30 -11.67
N GLU A 212 12.78 6.23 -12.18
CA GLU A 212 13.85 6.92 -11.43
C GLU A 212 13.30 7.84 -10.33
N ASP A 213 12.04 8.25 -10.44
CA ASP A 213 11.32 9.05 -9.45
C ASP A 213 10.43 8.21 -8.53
N ILE A 214 10.40 6.88 -8.66
CA ILE A 214 9.64 6.00 -7.75
C ILE A 214 10.61 5.12 -6.97
N HIS A 215 10.69 5.39 -5.67
CA HIS A 215 11.63 4.75 -4.77
C HIS A 215 10.92 3.67 -3.95
N ILE A 216 11.62 2.56 -3.67
CA ILE A 216 11.20 1.56 -2.68
C ILE A 216 12.22 1.56 -1.56
N VAL A 217 11.75 1.66 -0.31
CA VAL A 217 12.59 1.76 0.87
C VAL A 217 12.19 0.67 1.86
N TYR A 218 13.18 -0.10 2.32
CA TYR A 218 13.04 -0.98 3.46
C TYR A 218 13.30 -0.20 4.73
N ILE A 219 12.38 -0.31 5.69
CA ILE A 219 12.43 0.40 6.96
C ILE A 219 12.31 -0.63 8.08
N ARG A 220 13.16 -0.51 9.10
CA ARG A 220 13.15 -1.36 10.30
C ARG A 220 13.28 -0.52 11.56
N LYS A 221 12.55 -0.90 12.60
CA LYS A 221 12.61 -0.22 13.90
C LYS A 221 13.99 -0.41 14.51
N LYS A 222 14.60 0.69 14.98
CA LYS A 222 15.90 0.65 15.67
C LYS A 222 15.80 -0.20 16.91
N LYS A 223 16.86 -0.98 17.18
CA LYS A 223 16.96 -1.70 18.45
C LYS A 223 17.02 -0.71 19.61
N PRO A 224 16.38 -1.00 20.76
CA PRO A 224 16.52 -0.17 21.94
C PRO A 224 18.00 0.02 22.28
N LYS A 225 18.40 1.26 22.60
CA LYS A 225 19.75 1.48 23.13
C LYS A 225 19.89 0.66 24.42
N PRO A 226 20.99 -0.09 24.59
CA PRO A 226 21.22 -0.79 25.85
C PRO A 226 21.21 0.25 27.00
N PRO A 227 20.69 -0.11 28.19
CA PRO A 227 20.74 0.78 29.34
C PRO A 227 22.20 1.19 29.58
N SER A 228 22.41 2.50 29.74
CA SER A 228 23.70 3.09 30.08
C SER A 228 24.14 2.70 31.49
#